data_AF-A0A3L7PM59-F1
#
_entry.id   AF-A0A3L7PM59-F1
#
_cell.length_a   1.000
_cell.length_b   1.000
_cell.length_c   1.000
_cell.angle_alpha   90.00
_cell.angle_beta   90.00
_cell.angle_gamma   90.00
#
_symmetry.space_group_name_H-M   'P 1'
#
loop_
_entity.id
_entity.type
_entity.pdbx_description
1 polymer ?
#
loop_
_entity_poly.entity_id
_entity_poly.type
_entity_poly.pdbx_seq_one_letter_code
_entity_poly.pdbx_strand_id
1 'polypeptide(L)'
;MSFTIPFQMQMFLEDRRRLAKIGGALVVVILICLGFMWNATRLRQPPSIFDTPIDNTLGYLTLKDFSKLPLDQRVRFMLELADRFRKLKSNESAAMAAFLAGVAGPARDQLRDNVKMIAKDVLVQGATTYMLLAPSKRDAFIDTWIIKWQRTLEKATTGKEEKKTDSERLDAMRDQGKRNEERQGRIVGGGSLTDKGASGFLDFWQGEIEGSSTPREQGQITKFLDDVRTRLVNR
;
A
#
# COMPACT_ATOMS: atom_id res chain seq x y z
N MET A 1 69.10 -9.21 -19.10
CA MET A 1 68.58 -8.32 -20.17
C MET A 1 67.21 -7.83 -19.76
N SER A 2 67.12 -6.58 -19.31
CA SER A 2 65.85 -5.96 -18.93
C SER A 2 65.23 -5.32 -20.18
N PHE A 3 64.11 -5.89 -20.66
CA PHE A 3 63.34 -5.30 -21.75
C PHE A 3 62.54 -4.10 -21.22
N THR A 4 63.05 -2.89 -21.44
CA THR A 4 62.28 -1.66 -21.23
C THR A 4 61.32 -1.48 -22.39
N ILE A 5 60.02 -1.64 -22.12
CA ILE A 5 58.95 -1.37 -23.09
C ILE A 5 59.00 0.14 -23.40
N PRO A 6 59.02 0.56 -24.69
CA PRO A 6 59.08 1.97 -25.05
C PRO A 6 57.84 2.72 -24.54
N PHE A 7 58.05 3.91 -23.99
CA PHE A 7 57.03 4.77 -23.34
C PHE A 7 55.75 4.97 -24.19
N GLN A 8 55.89 5.04 -25.52
CA GLN A 8 54.74 5.14 -26.44
C GLN A 8 53.83 3.91 -26.42
N MET A 9 54.38 2.72 -26.17
CA MET A 9 53.62 1.48 -26.12
C MET A 9 52.90 1.31 -24.78
N GLN A 10 53.44 1.86 -23.68
CA GLN A 10 52.73 1.96 -22.41
C GLN A 10 51.51 2.89 -22.51
N MET A 11 51.68 4.07 -23.11
CA MET A 11 50.58 5.03 -23.30
C MET A 11 49.43 4.44 -24.12
N PHE A 12 49.74 3.74 -25.22
CA PHE A 12 48.75 3.10 -26.07
C PHE A 12 47.98 1.96 -25.36
N LEU A 13 48.65 1.20 -24.50
CA LEU A 13 48.01 0.15 -23.70
C LEU A 13 47.13 0.71 -22.59
N GLU A 14 47.50 1.84 -21.99
CA GLU A 14 46.67 2.54 -21.01
C GLU A 14 45.41 3.13 -21.63
N ASP A 15 45.51 3.73 -22.82
CA ASP A 15 44.35 4.26 -23.55
C ASP A 15 43.39 3.15 -23.96
N ARG A 16 43.89 2.01 -24.45
CA ARG A 16 43.04 0.84 -24.75
C ARG A 16 42.38 0.27 -23.50
N ARG A 17 43.06 0.24 -22.35
CA ARG A 17 42.46 -0.18 -21.08
C ARG A 17 41.41 0.81 -20.58
N ARG A 18 41.62 2.12 -20.75
CA ARG A 18 40.63 3.15 -20.42
C ARG A 18 39.41 3.05 -21.33
N LEU A 19 39.61 2.91 -22.64
CA LEU A 19 38.53 2.72 -23.61
C LEU A 19 37.76 1.42 -23.37
N ALA A 20 38.44 0.32 -23.00
CA ALA A 20 37.78 -0.93 -22.63
C ALA A 20 36.98 -0.82 -21.33
N LYS A 21 37.47 -0.07 -20.33
CA LYS A 21 36.73 0.21 -19.10
C LYS A 21 35.51 1.09 -19.34
N ILE A 22 35.64 2.13 -20.16
CA ILE A 22 34.53 3.00 -20.55
C ILE A 22 33.49 2.21 -21.35
N GLY A 23 33.93 1.42 -22.34
CA GLY A 23 33.05 0.55 -23.12
C GLY A 23 32.34 -0.49 -22.25
N GLY A 24 33.05 -1.13 -21.31
CA GLY A 24 32.47 -2.07 -20.36
C GLY A 24 31.42 -1.42 -19.45
N ALA A 25 31.71 -0.23 -18.91
CA ALA A 25 30.74 0.52 -18.11
C ALA A 25 29.48 0.90 -18.90
N LEU A 26 29.64 1.29 -20.17
CA LEU A 26 28.54 1.66 -21.05
C LEU A 26 27.64 0.46 -21.36
N VAL A 27 28.22 -0.72 -21.60
CA VAL A 27 27.46 -1.98 -21.77
C VAL A 27 26.68 -2.34 -20.51
N VAL A 28 27.27 -2.19 -19.32
CA VAL A 28 26.56 -2.43 -18.05
C VAL A 28 25.37 -1.49 -17.88
N VAL A 29 25.55 -0.19 -18.18
CA VAL A 29 24.45 0.79 -18.15
C VAL A 29 23.34 0.43 -19.14
N ILE A 30 23.68 0.04 -20.36
CA ILE A 30 22.70 -0.41 -21.36
C ILE A 30 21.94 -1.63 -20.87
N LEU A 31 22.62 -2.64 -20.29
CA LEU A 31 21.97 -3.84 -19.76
C LEU A 31 21.05 -3.52 -18.58
N ILE A 32 21.42 -2.58 -17.72
CA ILE A 32 20.56 -2.09 -16.64
C ILE A 32 19.32 -1.40 -17.23
N CYS A 33 19.49 -0.50 -18.21
CA CYS A 33 18.37 0.18 -18.88
C CYS A 33 17.44 -0.80 -19.59
N LEU A 34 17.99 -1.80 -20.29
CA LEU A 34 17.23 -2.87 -20.94
C LEU A 34 16.48 -3.72 -19.91
N GLY A 35 17.11 -4.04 -18.77
CA GLY A 35 16.48 -4.74 -17.66
C GLY A 35 15.32 -3.94 -17.05
N PHE A 36 15.49 -2.63 -16.86
CA PHE A 36 14.44 -1.73 -16.41
C PHE A 36 13.30 -1.62 -17.42
N MET A 37 13.59 -1.45 -18.72
CA MET A 37 12.57 -1.41 -19.77
C MET A 37 11.81 -2.74 -19.88
N TRP A 38 12.51 -3.87 -19.82
CA TRP A 38 11.90 -5.19 -19.84
C TRP A 38 10.99 -5.44 -18.64
N ASN A 39 11.36 -4.93 -17.46
CA ASN A 39 10.52 -5.02 -16.28
C ASN A 39 9.30 -4.09 -16.36
N ALA A 40 9.49 -2.88 -16.92
CA ALA A 40 8.42 -1.91 -17.15
C ALA A 40 7.37 -2.39 -18.17
N THR A 41 7.75 -3.17 -19.19
CA THR A 41 6.82 -3.72 -20.19
C THR A 41 6.05 -4.95 -19.71
N ARG A 42 6.53 -5.68 -18.70
CA ARG A 42 5.79 -6.80 -18.08
C ARG A 42 4.72 -6.35 -17.09
N LEU A 43 4.87 -5.16 -16.51
CA LEU A 43 3.84 -4.56 -15.67
C LEU A 43 2.81 -3.90 -16.59
N ARG A 44 1.67 -4.57 -16.82
CA ARG A 44 0.52 -3.89 -17.43
C ARG A 44 0.17 -2.70 -16.55
N GLN A 45 0.32 -1.49 -17.08
CA GLN A 45 -0.11 -0.30 -16.36
C GLN A 45 -1.60 -0.41 -16.04
N PRO A 46 -2.04 0.10 -14.88
CA PRO A 46 -3.45 0.09 -14.54
C PRO A 46 -4.22 0.76 -15.69
N PRO A 47 -5.25 0.10 -16.26
CA PRO A 47 -6.06 0.71 -17.29
C PRO A 47 -6.70 1.98 -16.71
N SER A 48 -6.88 3.00 -17.55
CA SER A 48 -7.64 4.18 -17.13
C SER A 48 -9.03 3.72 -16.69
N ILE A 49 -9.32 3.95 -15.41
CA ILE A 49 -10.59 3.55 -14.80
C ILE A 49 -11.76 4.25 -15.49
N PHE A 50 -11.57 5.44 -16.08
CA PHE A 50 -12.65 6.19 -16.72
C PHE A 50 -12.82 5.86 -18.21
N ASP A 51 -11.74 5.48 -18.89
CA ASP A 51 -11.74 5.32 -20.35
C ASP A 51 -11.86 3.85 -20.79
N THR A 52 -11.84 2.91 -19.84
CA THR A 52 -11.83 1.47 -20.11
C THR A 52 -13.20 0.84 -19.75
N PRO A 53 -13.73 -0.09 -20.59
CA PRO A 53 -14.92 -0.88 -20.26
C PRO A 53 -14.82 -1.57 -18.89
N ILE A 54 -15.94 -1.68 -18.19
CA ILE A 54 -16.02 -2.19 -16.80
C ILE A 54 -15.37 -3.58 -16.67
N ASP A 55 -15.63 -4.47 -17.62
CA ASP A 55 -15.11 -5.85 -17.64
C ASP A 55 -13.58 -5.90 -17.67
N ASN A 56 -12.96 -4.95 -18.39
CA ASN A 56 -11.50 -4.84 -18.48
C ASN A 56 -10.88 -4.21 -17.21
N THR A 57 -11.59 -3.29 -16.54
CA THR A 57 -11.14 -2.72 -15.26
C THR A 57 -11.25 -3.70 -14.09
N LEU A 58 -12.34 -4.48 -14.04
CA LEU A 58 -12.50 -5.56 -13.07
C LEU A 58 -11.57 -6.74 -13.36
N GLY A 59 -11.34 -7.04 -14.65
CA GLY A 59 -10.32 -7.97 -15.09
C GLY A 59 -8.91 -7.58 -14.63
N TYR A 60 -8.59 -6.29 -14.55
CA TYR A 60 -7.27 -5.86 -14.05
C TYR A 60 -7.09 -6.09 -12.55
N LEU A 61 -8.14 -5.89 -11.74
CA LEU A 61 -8.11 -6.23 -10.31
C LEU A 61 -7.86 -7.73 -10.11
N THR A 62 -8.35 -8.59 -11.00
CA THR A 62 -8.17 -10.03 -10.88
C THR A 62 -6.83 -10.54 -11.47
N LEU A 63 -6.02 -9.68 -12.10
CA LEU A 63 -4.70 -10.07 -12.60
C LEU A 63 -3.66 -10.18 -11.47
N LYS A 64 -2.79 -11.20 -11.57
CA LYS A 64 -1.57 -11.34 -10.75
C LYS A 64 -0.60 -10.15 -10.88
N ASP A 65 -0.82 -9.26 -11.84
CA ASP A 65 0.00 -8.07 -12.03
C ASP A 65 -0.40 -6.93 -11.10
N PHE A 66 -1.65 -6.91 -10.61
CA PHE A 66 -2.10 -5.94 -9.61
C PHE A 66 -1.25 -6.03 -8.34
N SER A 67 -0.98 -7.25 -7.84
CA SER A 67 -0.16 -7.46 -6.64
C SER A 67 1.31 -7.09 -6.81
N LYS A 68 1.79 -6.93 -8.05
CA LYS A 68 3.16 -6.49 -8.35
C LYS A 68 3.31 -4.96 -8.37
N LEU A 69 2.21 -4.21 -8.37
CA LEU A 69 2.25 -2.76 -8.31
C LEU A 69 2.75 -2.28 -6.94
N PRO A 70 3.50 -1.16 -6.89
CA PRO A 70 3.81 -0.47 -5.64
C PRO A 70 2.54 -0.21 -4.82
N LEU A 71 2.64 -0.30 -3.50
CA LEU A 71 1.50 -0.16 -2.58
C LEU A 71 0.70 1.12 -2.84
N ASP A 72 1.37 2.26 -3.01
CA ASP A 72 0.71 3.54 -3.27
C ASP A 72 -0.11 3.52 -4.58
N GLN A 73 0.35 2.79 -5.60
CA GLN A 73 -0.36 2.65 -6.86
C GLN A 73 -1.60 1.75 -6.71
N ARG A 74 -1.51 0.67 -5.93
CA ARG A 74 -2.66 -0.20 -5.63
C ARG A 74 -3.73 0.55 -4.84
N VAL A 75 -3.33 1.32 -3.84
CA VAL A 75 -4.24 2.16 -3.04
C VAL A 75 -4.90 3.20 -3.93
N ARG A 76 -4.12 3.90 -4.76
CA ARG A 76 -4.65 4.89 -5.70
C ARG A 76 -5.68 4.29 -6.65
N PHE A 77 -5.40 3.13 -7.23
CA PHE A 77 -6.31 2.43 -8.13
C PHE A 77 -7.65 2.11 -7.42
N MET A 78 -7.60 1.60 -6.19
CA MET A 78 -8.80 1.32 -5.41
C MET A 78 -9.63 2.57 -5.09
N LEU A 79 -8.96 3.70 -4.80
CA LEU A 79 -9.63 4.98 -4.56
C LEU A 79 -10.32 5.52 -5.82
N GLU A 80 -9.66 5.44 -6.97
CA GLU A 80 -10.21 5.85 -8.26
C GLU A 80 -11.39 4.97 -8.67
N LEU A 81 -11.34 3.67 -8.37
CA LEU A 81 -12.45 2.74 -8.60
C LEU A 81 -13.65 3.07 -7.71
N ALA A 82 -13.42 3.32 -6.42
CA ALA A 82 -14.47 3.74 -5.49
C ALA A 82 -15.12 5.07 -5.90
N ASP A 83 -14.31 6.01 -6.42
CA ASP A 83 -14.81 7.28 -6.93
C ASP A 83 -15.64 7.13 -8.21
N ARG A 84 -15.22 6.27 -9.15
CA ARG A 84 -16.03 5.92 -10.33
C ARG A 84 -17.37 5.32 -9.90
N PHE A 85 -17.36 4.36 -8.98
CA PHE A 85 -18.59 3.74 -8.48
C PHE A 85 -19.55 4.76 -7.88
N ARG A 86 -19.04 5.70 -7.08
CA ARG A 86 -19.86 6.76 -6.48
C ARG A 86 -20.44 7.74 -7.51
N LYS A 87 -19.72 7.97 -8.60
CA LYS A 87 -20.13 8.88 -9.68
C LYS A 87 -21.14 8.25 -10.65
N LEU A 88 -21.30 6.93 -10.66
CA LEU A 88 -22.40 6.28 -11.37
C LEU A 88 -23.72 6.76 -10.77
N LYS A 89 -24.53 7.45 -11.58
CA LYS A 89 -25.79 8.02 -11.11
C LYS A 89 -26.85 6.92 -10.99
N SER A 90 -27.79 7.08 -10.06
CA SER A 90 -28.87 6.10 -9.81
C SER A 90 -29.77 5.82 -11.02
N ASN A 91 -29.76 6.68 -12.04
CA ASN A 91 -30.48 6.51 -13.30
C ASN A 91 -29.70 5.67 -14.35
N GLU A 92 -28.43 5.36 -14.11
CA GLU A 92 -27.60 4.46 -14.93
C GLU A 92 -27.71 3.00 -14.42
N SER A 93 -28.94 2.57 -14.12
CA SER A 93 -29.26 1.29 -13.49
C SER A 93 -28.67 0.09 -14.23
N ALA A 94 -28.58 0.16 -15.56
CA ALA A 94 -27.95 -0.87 -16.39
C ALA A 94 -26.43 -0.95 -16.20
N ALA A 95 -25.72 0.18 -16.08
CA ALA A 95 -24.27 0.20 -15.85
C ALA A 95 -23.93 -0.26 -14.43
N MET A 96 -24.73 0.14 -13.45
CA MET A 96 -24.62 -0.34 -12.07
C MET A 96 -24.91 -1.85 -11.97
N ALA A 97 -25.95 -2.34 -12.64
CA ALA A 97 -26.29 -3.76 -12.66
C ALA A 97 -25.22 -4.59 -13.38
N ALA A 98 -24.69 -4.11 -14.51
CA ALA A 98 -23.58 -4.75 -15.22
C ALA A 98 -22.31 -4.81 -14.36
N PHE A 99 -21.99 -3.72 -13.65
CA PHE A 99 -20.89 -3.68 -12.69
C PHE A 99 -21.09 -4.68 -11.55
N LEU A 100 -22.26 -4.67 -10.89
CA LEU A 100 -22.56 -5.59 -9.78
C LEU A 100 -22.58 -7.05 -10.23
N ALA A 101 -23.07 -7.32 -11.44
CA ALA A 101 -22.99 -8.65 -12.07
C ALA A 101 -21.53 -9.06 -12.34
N GLY A 102 -20.67 -8.11 -12.77
CA GLY A 102 -19.25 -8.34 -12.99
C GLY A 102 -18.41 -8.50 -11.71
N VAL A 103 -18.86 -7.93 -10.59
CA VAL A 103 -18.23 -8.10 -9.26
C VAL A 103 -18.84 -9.28 -8.49
N ALA A 104 -19.87 -9.95 -9.02
CA ALA A 104 -20.46 -11.11 -8.35
C ALA A 104 -19.58 -12.38 -8.49
N GLY A 105 -19.77 -13.34 -7.58
CA GLY A 105 -19.09 -14.63 -7.64
C GLY A 105 -17.57 -14.54 -7.38
N PRO A 106 -16.73 -15.31 -8.11
CA PRO A 106 -15.28 -15.37 -7.88
C PRO A 106 -14.55 -14.02 -7.98
N ALA A 107 -15.08 -13.07 -8.76
CA ALA A 107 -14.54 -11.72 -8.86
C ALA A 107 -14.67 -10.95 -7.54
N ARG A 108 -15.75 -11.17 -6.79
CA ARG A 108 -15.95 -10.62 -5.43
C ARG A 108 -14.87 -11.11 -4.47
N ASP A 109 -14.63 -12.41 -4.49
CA ASP A 109 -13.70 -13.06 -3.59
C ASP A 109 -12.27 -12.59 -3.89
N GLN A 110 -11.89 -12.52 -5.16
CA GLN A 110 -10.59 -12.00 -5.57
C GLN A 110 -10.41 -10.52 -5.20
N LEU A 111 -11.46 -9.69 -5.37
CA LEU A 111 -11.42 -8.29 -4.94
C LEU A 111 -11.21 -8.19 -3.43
N ARG A 112 -11.95 -9.00 -2.65
CA ARG A 112 -11.79 -9.06 -1.19
C ARG A 112 -10.36 -9.46 -0.83
N ASP A 113 -9.80 -10.49 -1.47
CA ASP A 113 -8.46 -10.97 -1.19
C ASP A 113 -7.38 -9.93 -1.55
N ASN A 114 -7.58 -9.17 -2.62
CA ASN A 114 -6.70 -8.05 -2.95
C ASN A 114 -6.79 -6.91 -1.95
N VAL A 115 -7.99 -6.59 -1.44
CA VAL A 115 -8.15 -5.59 -0.37
C VAL A 115 -7.44 -6.06 0.90
N LYS A 116 -7.57 -7.34 1.27
CA LYS A 116 -6.83 -7.94 2.41
C LYS A 116 -5.32 -7.82 2.20
N MET A 117 -4.82 -8.10 1.00
CA MET A 117 -3.40 -7.97 0.67
C MET A 117 -2.90 -6.53 0.78
N ILE A 118 -3.68 -5.55 0.28
CA ILE A 118 -3.33 -4.13 0.43
C ILE A 118 -3.29 -3.76 1.91
N ALA A 119 -4.31 -4.13 2.69
CA ALA A 119 -4.35 -3.85 4.11
C ALA A 119 -3.15 -4.46 4.85
N LYS A 120 -2.76 -5.70 4.51
CA LYS A 120 -1.52 -6.34 4.98
C LYS A 120 -0.31 -5.46 4.68
N ASP A 121 -0.11 -5.11 3.42
CA ASP A 121 1.09 -4.39 2.99
C ASP A 121 1.20 -2.99 3.60
N VAL A 122 0.07 -2.31 3.82
CA VAL A 122 0.00 -1.05 4.57
C VAL A 122 0.57 -1.20 5.97
N LEU A 123 0.21 -2.28 6.66
CA LEU A 123 0.62 -2.50 8.03
C LEU A 123 2.04 -3.05 8.15
N VAL A 124 2.46 -3.92 7.24
CA VAL A 124 3.86 -4.34 7.11
C VAL A 124 4.75 -3.12 6.86
N GLN A 125 4.36 -2.22 5.95
CA GLN A 125 5.11 -1.00 5.67
C GLN A 125 5.14 -0.06 6.89
N GLY A 126 3.98 0.14 7.53
CA GLY A 126 3.86 0.96 8.74
C GLY A 126 4.74 0.44 9.87
N ALA A 127 4.62 -0.84 10.20
CA ALA A 127 5.40 -1.51 11.25
C ALA A 127 6.90 -1.53 10.92
N THR A 128 7.28 -1.83 9.68
CA THR A 128 8.70 -1.81 9.27
C THR A 128 9.30 -0.43 9.46
N THR A 129 8.60 0.62 9.00
CA THR A 129 9.04 2.01 9.17
C THR A 129 9.14 2.36 10.65
N TYR A 130 8.12 2.02 11.44
CA TYR A 130 8.08 2.25 12.88
C TYR A 130 9.27 1.63 13.62
N MET A 131 9.61 0.38 13.31
CA MET A 131 10.71 -0.33 13.96
C MET A 131 12.09 0.26 13.63
N LEU A 132 12.23 0.90 12.46
CA LEU A 132 13.47 1.57 12.05
C LEU A 132 13.64 2.96 12.69
N LEU A 133 12.59 3.52 13.30
CA LEU A 133 12.64 4.84 13.94
C LEU A 133 13.21 4.77 15.35
N ALA A 134 13.97 5.82 15.70
CA ALA A 134 14.39 6.08 17.07
C ALA A 134 13.16 6.26 17.99
N PRO A 135 13.22 5.83 19.27
CA PRO A 135 12.08 5.89 20.19
C PRO A 135 11.40 7.25 20.28
N SER A 136 12.16 8.34 20.25
CA SER A 136 11.64 9.72 20.32
C SER A 136 10.81 10.15 19.10
N LYS A 137 10.92 9.45 17.96
CA LYS A 137 10.18 9.77 16.72
C LYS A 137 8.93 8.91 16.52
N ARG A 138 8.72 7.91 17.37
CA ARG A 138 7.68 6.89 17.20
C ARG A 138 6.27 7.45 17.38
N ASP A 139 6.05 8.27 18.40
CA ASP A 139 4.75 8.91 18.66
C ASP A 139 4.29 9.77 17.48
N ALA A 140 5.17 10.65 16.98
CA ALA A 140 4.86 11.54 15.87
C ALA A 140 4.60 10.77 14.56
N PHE A 141 5.33 9.66 14.35
CA PHE A 141 5.08 8.78 13.23
C PHE A 141 3.71 8.11 13.33
N ILE A 142 3.33 7.60 14.51
CA ILE A 142 2.02 7.00 14.73
C ILE A 142 0.91 8.02 14.40
N ASP A 143 1.00 9.23 14.93
CA ASP A 143 0.02 10.29 14.68
C ASP A 143 -0.15 10.54 13.17
N THR A 144 0.96 10.75 12.47
CA THR A 144 0.98 11.00 11.02
C THR A 144 0.42 9.81 10.22
N TRP A 145 0.79 8.59 10.61
CA TRP A 145 0.38 7.36 9.94
C TRP A 145 -1.13 7.15 10.06
N ILE A 146 -1.69 7.31 11.27
CA ILE A 146 -3.13 7.15 11.51
C ILE A 146 -3.93 8.20 10.73
N ILE A 147 -3.51 9.46 10.75
CA ILE A 147 -4.17 10.55 10.01
C ILE A 147 -4.19 10.24 8.50
N LYS A 148 -3.05 9.81 7.93
CA LYS A 148 -2.94 9.45 6.51
C LYS A 148 -3.99 8.41 6.12
N TRP A 149 -4.09 7.33 6.91
CA TRP A 149 -5.00 6.23 6.60
C TRP A 149 -6.46 6.56 6.87
N GLN A 150 -6.76 7.38 7.87
CA GLN A 150 -8.11 7.91 8.08
C GLN A 150 -8.58 8.74 6.88
N ARG A 151 -7.79 9.71 6.43
CA ARG A 151 -8.13 10.52 5.25
C ARG A 151 -8.33 9.65 4.01
N THR A 152 -7.47 8.63 3.85
CA THR A 152 -7.58 7.66 2.77
C THR A 152 -8.92 6.92 2.81
N LEU A 153 -9.34 6.45 3.98
CA LEU A 153 -10.64 5.77 4.17
C LEU A 153 -11.83 6.72 4.02
N GLU A 154 -11.75 7.95 4.53
CA GLU A 154 -12.79 8.98 4.34
C GLU A 154 -13.01 9.28 2.86
N LYS A 155 -11.93 9.45 2.11
CA LYS A 155 -11.98 9.66 0.66
C LYS A 155 -12.52 8.41 -0.06
N ALA A 156 -12.12 7.22 0.36
CA ALA A 156 -12.61 5.96 -0.22
C ALA A 156 -14.12 5.78 -0.01
N THR A 157 -14.65 6.15 1.15
CA THR A 157 -16.05 5.91 1.53
C THR A 157 -16.96 7.06 1.13
N THR A 158 -16.61 8.29 1.49
CA THR A 158 -17.45 9.48 1.30
C THR A 158 -17.12 10.27 0.04
N GLY A 159 -15.93 10.07 -0.54
CA GLY A 159 -15.44 10.82 -1.70
C GLY A 159 -14.85 12.19 -1.37
N LYS A 160 -14.85 12.59 -0.09
CA LYS A 160 -14.31 13.87 0.37
C LYS A 160 -13.51 13.66 1.64
N GLU A 161 -12.56 14.54 1.89
CA GLU A 161 -11.91 14.63 3.19
C GLU A 161 -12.72 15.59 4.07
N GLU A 162 -12.95 15.22 5.33
CA GLU A 162 -13.58 16.14 6.27
C GLU A 162 -12.69 17.37 6.51
N LYS A 163 -13.32 18.54 6.69
CA LYS A 163 -12.63 19.81 7.01
C LYS A 163 -12.20 19.88 8.48
N LYS A 164 -11.58 18.81 8.98
CA LYS A 164 -11.00 18.75 10.32
C LYS A 164 -9.49 18.95 10.24
N THR A 165 -8.96 19.71 11.19
CA THR A 165 -7.53 19.81 11.44
C THR A 165 -6.98 18.48 11.95
N ASP A 166 -5.66 18.29 11.85
CA ASP A 166 -5.02 17.06 12.32
C ASP A 166 -5.15 16.85 13.83
N SER A 167 -5.16 17.93 14.61
CA SER A 167 -5.43 17.84 16.06
C SER A 167 -6.85 17.34 16.32
N GLU A 168 -7.86 17.96 15.69
CA GLU A 168 -9.26 17.56 15.86
C GLU A 168 -9.51 16.11 15.43
N ARG A 169 -8.79 15.63 14.42
CA ARG A 169 -8.84 14.24 13.97
C ARG A 169 -8.30 13.29 15.03
N LEU A 170 -7.12 13.58 15.57
CA LEU A 170 -6.51 12.79 16.64
C LEU A 170 -7.37 12.79 17.90
N ASP A 171 -7.92 13.93 18.28
CA ASP A 171 -8.79 14.04 19.46
C ASP A 171 -10.07 13.21 19.27
N ALA A 172 -10.71 13.30 18.10
CA ALA A 172 -11.88 12.47 17.78
C ALA A 172 -11.57 10.96 17.79
N MET A 173 -10.37 10.56 17.35
CA MET A 173 -9.91 9.17 17.41
C MET A 173 -9.64 8.70 18.83
N ARG A 174 -9.04 9.55 19.67
CA ARG A 174 -8.80 9.25 21.09
C ARG A 174 -10.12 9.07 21.83
N ASP A 175 -11.07 9.97 21.62
CA ASP A 175 -12.41 9.86 22.18
C ASP A 175 -13.12 8.58 21.75
N GLN A 176 -12.95 8.19 20.49
CA GLN A 176 -13.46 6.90 20.00
C GLN A 176 -12.74 5.71 20.63
N GLY A 177 -11.41 5.78 20.77
CA GLY A 177 -10.60 4.74 21.42
C GLY A 177 -11.02 4.50 22.86
N LYS A 178 -11.19 5.57 23.65
CA LYS A 178 -11.67 5.50 25.05
C LYS A 178 -13.06 4.87 25.14
N ARG A 179 -14.01 5.33 24.31
CA ARG A 179 -15.37 4.74 24.26
C ARG A 179 -15.35 3.26 23.88
N ASN A 180 -14.45 2.85 22.98
CA ASN A 180 -14.34 1.46 22.55
C ASN A 180 -13.76 0.57 23.65
N GLU A 181 -12.77 1.05 24.40
CA GLU A 181 -12.23 0.32 25.56
C GLU A 181 -13.28 0.16 26.67
N GLU A 182 -14.05 1.21 26.93
CA GLU A 182 -15.19 1.14 27.86
C GLU A 182 -16.26 0.14 27.40
N ARG A 183 -16.49 0.00 26.09
CA ARG A 183 -17.41 -0.99 25.51
C ARG A 183 -16.84 -2.41 25.62
N GLN A 184 -15.57 -2.61 25.27
CA GLN A 184 -14.91 -3.91 25.37
C GLN A 184 -14.85 -4.42 26.82
N GLY A 185 -14.57 -3.54 27.79
CA GLY A 185 -14.60 -3.88 29.21
C GLY A 185 -15.98 -4.26 29.75
N ARG A 186 -17.07 -3.85 29.05
CA ARG A 186 -18.45 -4.21 29.40
C ARG A 186 -18.96 -5.46 28.68
N ILE A 187 -18.31 -5.90 27.60
CA ILE A 187 -18.70 -7.08 26.82
C ILE A 187 -17.85 -8.28 27.27
N VAL A 188 -18.26 -8.92 28.36
CA VAL A 188 -17.87 -10.31 28.65
C VAL A 188 -18.88 -11.20 27.92
N GLY A 189 -18.55 -11.55 26.67
CA GLY A 189 -19.34 -12.50 25.88
C GLY A 189 -19.96 -11.91 24.61
N GLY A 190 -19.29 -12.13 23.48
CA GLY A 190 -19.82 -12.23 22.11
C GLY A 190 -20.79 -11.14 21.61
N GLY A 191 -20.31 -10.22 20.75
CA GLY A 191 -21.21 -9.31 20.03
C GLY A 191 -20.60 -8.56 18.84
N SER A 192 -20.98 -9.00 17.63
CA SER A 192 -21.14 -8.32 16.32
C SER A 192 -20.35 -7.05 15.95
N LEU A 193 -19.61 -7.17 14.83
CA LEU A 193 -18.86 -6.17 14.05
C LEU A 193 -19.72 -5.04 13.44
N THR A 194 -20.31 -4.16 14.24
CA THR A 194 -20.93 -2.94 13.70
C THR A 194 -20.71 -1.74 14.61
N ASP A 195 -19.49 -1.17 14.56
CA ASP A 195 -19.25 0.21 14.95
C ASP A 195 -18.25 0.83 13.97
N LYS A 196 -18.74 1.75 13.14
CA LYS A 196 -17.98 2.41 12.06
C LYS A 196 -16.95 3.37 12.68
N GLY A 197 -15.71 2.92 12.78
CA GLY A 197 -14.57 3.68 13.28
C GLY A 197 -13.25 2.89 13.24
N ALA A 198 -12.18 3.47 13.79
CA ALA A 198 -10.83 2.87 13.83
C ALA A 198 -10.79 1.47 14.48
N SER A 199 -11.76 1.11 15.32
CA SER A 199 -11.96 -0.24 15.87
C SER A 199 -12.26 -1.29 14.80
N GLY A 200 -13.14 -0.98 13.83
CA GLY A 200 -13.48 -1.93 12.77
C GLY A 200 -12.29 -2.30 11.90
N PHE A 201 -11.31 -1.40 11.75
CA PHE A 201 -10.06 -1.69 11.05
C PHE A 201 -9.14 -2.63 11.86
N LEU A 202 -9.01 -2.41 13.17
CA LEU A 202 -8.19 -3.25 14.05
C LEU A 202 -8.81 -4.64 14.28
N ASP A 203 -10.15 -4.72 14.38
CA ASP A 203 -10.88 -5.98 14.52
C ASP A 203 -10.85 -6.78 13.21
N PHE A 204 -11.03 -6.11 12.05
CA PHE A 204 -10.82 -6.71 10.73
C PHE A 204 -9.39 -7.22 10.56
N TRP A 205 -8.40 -6.48 11.07
CA TRP A 205 -6.99 -6.86 11.03
C TRP A 205 -6.69 -8.13 11.82
N GLN A 206 -7.08 -8.17 13.10
CA GLN A 206 -6.85 -9.32 13.98
C GLN A 206 -7.54 -10.59 13.44
N GLY A 207 -8.74 -10.45 12.87
CA GLY A 207 -9.49 -11.60 12.36
C GLY A 207 -9.02 -12.13 10.99
N GLU A 208 -8.62 -11.26 10.06
CA GLU A 208 -8.47 -11.66 8.65
C GLU A 208 -7.05 -11.66 8.10
N ILE A 209 -6.08 -10.98 8.74
CA ILE A 209 -4.77 -10.72 8.11
C ILE A 209 -3.61 -11.47 8.78
N GLU A 210 -3.78 -11.88 10.05
CA GLU A 210 -2.77 -12.62 10.82
C GLU A 210 -2.24 -13.85 10.06
N GLY A 211 -3.11 -14.68 9.49
CA GLY A 211 -2.74 -15.91 8.79
C GLY A 211 -1.96 -15.73 7.47
N SER A 212 -1.91 -14.52 6.92
CA SER A 212 -1.25 -14.23 5.64
C SER A 212 0.16 -13.62 5.78
N SER A 213 0.62 -13.41 7.01
CA SER A 213 1.88 -12.73 7.34
C SER A 213 2.96 -13.70 7.81
N THR A 214 4.23 -13.40 7.55
CA THR A 214 5.34 -14.19 8.13
C THR A 214 5.42 -13.98 9.65
N PRO A 215 6.00 -14.90 10.44
CA PRO A 215 6.12 -14.71 11.90
C PRO A 215 6.81 -13.41 12.31
N ARG A 216 7.81 -12.97 11.53
CA ARG A 216 8.48 -11.68 11.74
C ARG A 216 7.54 -10.51 11.50
N GLU A 217 6.82 -10.51 10.39
CA GLU A 217 5.83 -9.48 10.06
C GLU A 217 4.75 -9.42 11.14
N GLN A 218 4.23 -10.57 11.57
CA GLN A 218 3.24 -10.66 12.65
C GLN A 218 3.76 -9.98 13.93
N GLY A 219 4.96 -10.33 14.40
CA GLY A 219 5.54 -9.72 15.60
C GLY A 219 5.73 -8.20 15.48
N GLN A 220 6.20 -7.73 14.32
CA GLN A 220 6.38 -6.29 14.08
C GLN A 220 5.04 -5.55 14.05
N ILE A 221 4.03 -6.12 13.41
CA ILE A 221 2.71 -5.50 13.30
C ILE A 221 2.00 -5.50 14.64
N THR A 222 2.02 -6.61 15.38
CA THR A 222 1.43 -6.70 16.72
C THR A 222 2.02 -5.62 17.64
N LYS A 223 3.34 -5.47 17.65
CA LYS A 223 3.97 -4.43 18.48
C LYS A 223 3.61 -3.01 18.02
N PHE A 224 3.59 -2.77 16.71
CA PHE A 224 3.19 -1.47 16.16
C PHE A 224 1.74 -1.11 16.52
N LEU A 225 0.81 -2.06 16.40
CA LEU A 225 -0.60 -1.85 16.71
C LEU A 225 -0.86 -1.67 18.21
N ASP A 226 -0.11 -2.37 19.06
CA ASP A 226 -0.13 -2.17 20.51
C ASP A 226 0.28 -0.73 20.88
N ASP A 227 1.34 -0.22 20.26
CA ASP A 227 1.80 1.16 20.49
C ASP A 227 0.82 2.19 19.91
N VAL A 228 0.18 1.90 18.76
CA VAL A 228 -0.93 2.69 18.20
C VAL A 228 -2.11 2.76 19.17
N ARG A 229 -2.56 1.61 19.71
CA ARG A 229 -3.64 1.56 20.69
C ARG A 229 -3.28 2.38 21.92
N THR A 230 -2.10 2.15 22.48
CA THR A 230 -1.58 2.90 23.64
C THR A 230 -1.59 4.41 23.37
N ARG A 231 -1.15 4.84 22.18
CA ARG A 231 -1.10 6.26 21.77
C ARG A 231 -2.49 6.91 21.70
N LEU A 232 -3.53 6.15 21.34
CA LEU A 232 -4.91 6.63 21.24
C LEU A 232 -5.66 6.62 22.58
N VAL A 233 -5.25 5.79 23.53
CA VAL A 233 -5.95 5.64 24.82
C VAL A 233 -5.29 6.46 25.95
N ASN A 234 -3.96 6.42 26.06
CA ASN A 234 -3.23 6.81 27.27
C ASN A 234 -2.61 8.22 27.26
N ARG A 235 -3.15 9.18 26.50
CA ARG A 235 -2.82 10.61 26.67
C ARG A 235 -4.06 11.48 26.65
#